data_AF-A0ABD0NH98-F1
#
_entry.id   AF-A0ABD0NH98-F1
#
_cell.length_a   1.000
_cell.length_b   1.000
_cell.length_c   1.000
_cell.angle_alpha   90.00
_cell.angle_beta   90.00
_cell.angle_gamma   90.00
#
_symmetry.space_group_name_H-M   'P 1'
#
loop_
_entity.id
_entity.type
_entity.pdbx_description
1 polymer ?
#
loop_
_entity_poly.entity_id
_entity_poly.type
_entity_poly.pdbx_seq_one_letter_code
_entity_poly.pdbx_strand_id
1 'polypeptide(L)' 'ENKLYWCDARNNKIERINLERAEQREIVFSSSGVDMFSIAVFGAYLFWSD' A
#
# COMPACT_ATOMS: atom_id res chain seq x y z
N GLU A 1 6.40 1.76 12.65
CA GLU A 1 5.52 0.60 12.96
C GLU A 1 5.98 -0.59 12.10
N ASN A 2 5.93 -1.82 12.62
CA ASN A 2 6.32 -3.02 11.85
C ASN A 2 5.19 -3.41 10.88
N LYS A 3 5.09 -2.64 9.78
CA LYS A 3 4.06 -2.80 8.75
C LYS A 3 4.71 -2.94 7.39
N LEU A 4 4.22 -3.89 6.60
CA LEU A 4 4.59 -4.03 5.19
C LEU A 4 3.52 -3.36 4.34
N TYR A 5 3.95 -2.52 3.40
CA TYR A 5 3.11 -1.84 2.43
C TYR A 5 3.49 -2.31 1.02
N TRP A 6 2.51 -2.43 0.13
CA TRP A 6 2.74 -2.71 -1.29
C TRP A 6 1.67 -2.05 -2.15
N CYS A 7 1.99 -1.85 -3.43
CA CYS A 7 1.03 -1.46 -4.46
C CYS A 7 0.69 -2.67 -5.34
N ASP A 8 -0.57 -2.76 -5.75
CA ASP A 8 -1.10 -3.78 -6.64
C ASP A 8 -1.65 -3.09 -7.90
N ALA A 9 -0.83 -3.07 -8.96
CA ALA A 9 -1.17 -2.48 -10.26
C ALA A 9 -2.37 -3.16 -10.93
N ARG A 10 -2.63 -4.43 -10.63
CA ARG A 10 -3.77 -5.14 -11.24
C ARG A 10 -5.09 -4.73 -10.62
N ASN A 11 -5.08 -4.43 -9.32
CA ASN A 11 -6.28 -4.07 -8.56
C ASN A 11 -6.39 -2.58 -8.24
N ASN A 12 -5.42 -1.77 -8.68
CA ASN A 12 -5.28 -0.33 -8.42
C ASN A 12 -5.42 0.02 -6.94
N LYS A 13 -4.65 -0.66 -6.09
CA LYS A 13 -4.71 -0.54 -4.63
C LYS A 13 -3.33 -0.42 -4.00
N ILE A 14 -3.28 0.34 -2.91
CA ILE A 14 -2.18 0.27 -1.94
C ILE A 14 -2.71 -0.39 -0.69
N GLU A 15 -1.96 -1.36 -0.17
CA GLU A 15 -2.39 -2.21 0.91
C GLU A 15 -1.27 -2.39 1.93
N ARG A 16 -1.65 -2.83 3.13
CA ARG A 16 -0.69 -3.15 4.17
C ARG A 16 -1.10 -4.32 5.05
N ILE A 17 -0.11 -4.91 5.71
CA ILE A 17 -0.30 -5.80 6.86
C ILE A 17 0.51 -5.30 8.06
N ASN A 18 0.04 -5.63 9.26
CA ASN A 18 0.85 -5.61 10.46
C ASN A 18 1.68 -6.89 10.54
N LEU A 19 3.01 -6.80 10.56
CA LEU A 19 3.90 -7.95 10.57
C LEU A 19 3.84 -8.74 11.89
N GLU A 20 3.46 -8.08 12.99
CA GLU A 20 3.30 -8.73 14.30
C GLU A 20 1.95 -9.45 14.44
N ARG A 21 0.97 -9.07 13.61
CA ARG A 21 -0.41 -9.56 13.64
C ARG A 21 -0.87 -9.89 12.24
N ALA A 22 -0.09 -10.70 11.52
CA ALA A 22 -0.14 -10.98 10.08
C ALA A 22 -1.53 -11.33 9.48
N GLU A 23 -2.58 -11.39 10.28
CA GLU A 23 -3.93 -11.81 9.95
C GLU A 23 -4.83 -10.69 9.40
N GLN A 24 -4.41 -9.42 9.40
CA GLN A 24 -5.26 -8.32 8.88
C GLN A 24 -4.58 -7.51 7.77
N ARG A 25 -5.00 -7.80 6.53
CA ARG A 25 -4.75 -6.98 5.34
C ARG A 25 -5.71 -5.80 5.33
N GLU A 26 -5.17 -4.60 5.18
CA GLU A 26 -5.91 -3.34 5.12
C GLU A 26 -5.69 -2.69 3.76
N ILE A 27 -6.75 -2.17 3.14
CA ILE A 27 -6.67 -1.31 1.96
C ILE A 27 -6.46 0.13 2.45
N VAL A 28 -5.33 0.73 2.07
CA VAL A 28 -4.94 2.09 2.48
C VAL A 28 -5.37 3.12 1.43
N PHE A 29 -5.36 2.72 0.17
CA PHE A 29 -5.80 3.56 -0.96
C PHE A 29 -6.34 2.68 -2.09
N SER A 30 -7.35 3.19 -2.81
CA SER A 30 -7.86 2.58 -4.03
C SER A 30 -8.39 3.68 -4.95
N SER A 31 -7.97 3.64 -6.21
CA SER A 31 -8.42 4.57 -7.25
C SER A 31 -8.46 3.86 -8.59
N SER A 32 -9.39 4.19 -9.47
CA SER A 32 -9.44 3.64 -10.82
C SER A 32 -8.46 4.37 -11.75
N GLY A 33 -7.86 3.65 -12.70
CA GLY A 33 -7.01 4.23 -13.75
C GLY A 33 -5.62 4.66 -13.27
N VAL A 34 -5.03 3.87 -12.35
CA VAL A 34 -3.69 4.09 -11.79
C VAL A 34 -2.92 2.78 -11.85
N ASP A 35 -1.89 2.70 -12.69
CA ASP A 35 -1.00 1.57 -12.92
C ASP A 35 0.23 1.61 -11.98
N MET A 36 -0.03 1.59 -10.66
CA MET A 36 1.00 1.81 -9.63
C MET A 36 2.22 0.88 -9.74
N PHE A 37 3.42 1.46 -9.89
CA PHE A 37 4.67 0.71 -10.02
C PHE A 37 5.55 0.71 -8.76
N SER A 38 5.52 1.78 -7.96
CA SER A 38 6.41 1.93 -6.79
C SER A 38 5.73 2.66 -5.65
N ILE A 39 6.23 2.42 -4.43
CA ILE A 39 5.71 2.97 -3.18
C ILE A 39 6.85 3.35 -2.22
N ALA A 40 6.70 4.49 -1.54
CA ALA A 40 7.58 4.93 -0.47
C ALA A 40 6.75 5.46 0.72
N VAL A 41 7.27 5.26 1.92
CA VAL A 41 6.66 5.71 3.18
C VAL A 41 7.61 6.68 3.88
N PHE A 42 7.13 7.87 4.24
CA PHE A 42 7.89 8.82 5.03
C PHE A 42 6.99 9.53 6.05
N GLY A 43 7.28 9.32 7.33
CA GLY A 43 6.43 9.83 8.42
C GLY A 43 5.00 9.28 8.32
N ALA A 44 4.02 10.19 8.27
CA ALA A 44 2.60 9.86 8.13
C ALA A 44 2.12 9.79 6.67
N TYR A 45 3.02 9.94 5.70
CA TYR A 45 2.67 10.06 4.28
C TYR A 45 3.11 8.83 3.48
N LEU A 46 2.28 8.53 2.47
CA LEU A 46 2.49 7.53 1.44
C LEU A 46 2.67 8.23 0.09
N PHE A 47 3.71 7.86 -0.63
CA PHE A 47 4.02 8.35 -1.97
C PHE A 47 4.01 7.15 -2.93
N TRP A 48 3.46 7.33 -4.11
CA TRP A 48 3.46 6.30 -5.14
C TRP A 48 3.78 6.90 -6.51
N SER A 49 4.31 6.06 -7.40
CA SER A 49 4.38 6.34 -8.82
C SER A 49 3.32 5.52 -9.54
N ASP A 50 2.58 6.19 -10.41
CA ASP A 50 1.70 5.60 -11.42
C ASP A 50 2.50 5.47 -12.72
#